data_AF-A0A8C4QXA5-F1
#
_entry.id   AF-A0A8C4QXA5-F1
#
_cell.length_a   1.000
_cell.length_b   1.000
_cell.length_c   1.000
_cell.angle_alpha   90.00
_cell.angle_beta   90.00
_cell.angle_gamma   90.00
#
_symmetry.space_group_name_H-M   'P 1'
#
loop_
_entity.id
_entity.type
_entity.pdbx_description
1 polymer ?
#
loop_
_entity_poly.entity_id
_entity_poly.type
_entity_poly.pdbx_seq_one_letter_code
_entity_poly.pdbx_strand_id
1 'polypeptide(L)'
;FPACLSPAWLPREGKGRRVVKAQQLWYAIIESQTETGTPYMLYKDACNRKSNQQNLGTIHCSNLCTEIMEYTSTDEVAVCNLASIALNMYVKADRTYDFHRLFEVTKVIVQNLNKIIDINYYPIPEFYFINMLDFEPLEFPDSPYDKFENCPFHFPFALKVLNPHLLKDLTDRGLWSEEMKNQLIAHNGSVQALEDVPDDLKNLYKTVWEISQRTIISMAADRGAFIDQSQSLNIHVAEPNYGKLTSMHFYGWKQGLKTGMYYLRTKPAANPIKFTLQKEELQEKQRADMVCSLENREACASCSA
;
A
#
# COMPACT_ATOMS: atom_id res chain seq x y z
N PHE A 1 4.75 -13.70 20.31
CA PHE A 1 5.74 -13.12 19.39
C PHE A 1 6.89 -14.10 19.19
N PRO A 2 7.02 -14.74 18.02
CA PRO A 2 8.30 -15.27 17.63
C PRO A 2 8.87 -14.39 16.51
N ALA A 3 9.69 -13.42 16.89
CA ALA A 3 10.73 -12.91 16.00
C ALA A 3 11.77 -14.04 15.92
N CYS A 4 11.83 -14.78 14.80
CA CYS A 4 12.72 -15.93 14.56
C CYS A 4 13.31 -16.54 15.85
N LEU A 5 12.44 -17.03 16.74
CA LEU A 5 12.90 -17.58 17.99
C LEU A 5 13.52 -18.92 17.66
N SER A 6 14.78 -19.03 18.06
CA SER A 6 15.51 -20.28 18.10
C SER A 6 14.66 -21.36 18.81
N PRO A 7 14.92 -22.66 18.56
CA PRO A 7 14.09 -23.72 19.10
C PRO A 7 13.73 -23.54 20.57
N ALA A 8 12.45 -23.76 20.91
CA ALA A 8 11.89 -23.44 22.23
C ALA A 8 12.60 -24.12 23.43
N TRP A 9 13.47 -25.10 23.19
CA TRP A 9 14.30 -25.76 24.19
C TRP A 9 15.58 -24.99 24.55
N LEU A 10 16.12 -24.11 23.70
CA LEU A 10 17.37 -23.41 23.97
C LEU A 10 17.35 -22.56 25.25
N PRO A 11 16.26 -21.82 25.57
CA PRO A 11 16.15 -21.15 26.86
C PRO A 11 16.06 -22.12 28.04
N ARG A 12 15.45 -23.30 27.85
CA ARG A 12 15.31 -24.34 28.90
C ARG A 12 16.64 -25.00 29.23
N GLU A 13 17.52 -25.10 28.24
CA GLU A 13 18.87 -25.67 28.36
C GLU A 13 19.93 -24.62 28.72
N GLY A 14 19.55 -23.37 29.00
CA GLY A 14 20.50 -22.30 29.34
C GLY A 14 21.41 -21.88 28.17
N LYS A 15 21.08 -22.24 26.93
CA LYS A 15 21.88 -21.93 25.72
C LYS A 15 21.63 -20.52 25.17
N GLY A 16 20.78 -19.72 25.82
CA GLY A 16 20.52 -18.33 25.44
C GLY A 16 21.67 -17.42 25.87
N ARG A 17 22.19 -16.59 24.95
CA ARG A 17 23.28 -15.64 25.25
C ARG A 17 22.84 -14.49 26.16
N ARG A 18 21.61 -14.00 26.00
CA ARG A 18 21.03 -12.88 26.76
C ARG A 18 19.52 -13.03 26.83
N VAL A 19 18.94 -12.69 27.98
CA VAL A 19 17.49 -12.63 28.19
C VAL A 19 17.06 -11.16 28.28
N VAL A 20 16.03 -10.80 27.51
CA VAL A 20 15.40 -9.47 27.54
C VAL A 20 13.89 -9.64 27.63
N LYS A 21 13.17 -8.61 28.09
CA LYS A 21 11.70 -8.66 28.04
C LYS A 21 11.27 -8.59 26.57
N ALA A 22 10.36 -9.46 26.15
CA ALA A 22 9.86 -9.45 24.76
C ALA A 22 9.31 -8.07 24.34
N GLN A 23 8.69 -7.35 25.28
CA GLN A 23 8.22 -5.98 25.05
C GLN A 23 9.36 -5.01 24.70
N GLN A 24 10.55 -5.15 25.29
CA GLN A 24 11.69 -4.28 24.97
C GLN A 24 12.12 -4.44 23.52
N LEU A 25 12.21 -5.68 23.03
CA LEU A 25 12.48 -5.94 21.61
C LEU A 25 11.35 -5.41 20.72
N TRP A 26 10.10 -5.58 21.15
CA TRP A 26 8.95 -5.05 20.42
C TRP A 26 8.97 -3.52 20.32
N TYR A 27 9.31 -2.82 21.41
CA TYR A 27 9.51 -1.37 21.39
C TYR A 27 10.56 -0.96 20.37
N ALA A 28 11.73 -1.61 20.36
CA ALA A 28 12.78 -1.32 19.38
C ALA A 28 12.35 -1.56 17.92
N ILE A 29 11.54 -2.60 17.66
CA ILE A 29 10.99 -2.85 16.32
C ILE A 29 10.07 -1.70 15.88
N ILE A 30 9.14 -1.29 16.76
CA ILE A 30 8.18 -0.23 16.44
C ILE A 30 8.87 1.14 16.30
N GLU A 31 9.88 1.41 17.13
CA GLU A 31 10.72 2.61 17.03
C GLU A 31 11.43 2.66 15.68
N SER A 32 12.13 1.59 15.29
CA SER A 32 12.77 1.49 13.97
C SER A 32 11.78 1.71 12.83
N GLN A 33 10.58 1.12 12.91
CA GLN A 33 9.56 1.29 11.87
C GLN A 33 9.05 2.72 11.80
N THR A 34 8.94 3.39 12.94
CA THR A 34 8.50 4.80 13.00
C THR A 34 9.54 5.72 12.36
N GLU A 35 10.84 5.43 12.55
CA GLU A 35 11.93 6.24 12.02
C GLU A 35 12.22 5.96 10.54
N THR A 36 12.25 4.70 10.14
CA THR A 36 12.76 4.29 8.82
C THR A 36 11.71 3.65 7.91
N GLY A 37 10.52 3.39 8.43
CA GLY A 37 9.50 2.61 7.74
C GLY A 37 9.75 1.09 7.75
N THR A 38 10.83 0.64 8.39
CA THR A 38 11.34 -0.76 8.39
C THR A 38 11.80 -1.18 9.80
N PRO A 39 11.95 -2.47 10.15
CA PRO A 39 11.96 -3.64 9.27
C PRO A 39 10.58 -4.05 8.76
N TYR A 40 10.58 -4.80 7.67
CA TYR A 40 9.41 -5.53 7.18
C TYR A 40 8.95 -6.55 8.23
N MET A 41 7.68 -6.92 8.19
CA MET A 41 7.07 -7.88 9.13
C MET A 41 6.54 -9.10 8.40
N LEU A 42 7.20 -10.23 8.61
CA LEU A 42 6.82 -11.52 8.05
C LEU A 42 6.61 -12.53 9.18
N TYR A 43 5.59 -13.39 9.03
CA TYR A 43 5.20 -14.37 10.04
C TYR A 43 5.61 -15.78 9.60
N LYS A 44 6.84 -16.16 9.97
CA LYS A 44 7.48 -17.43 9.57
C LYS A 44 6.57 -18.66 9.63
N ASP A 45 5.84 -18.83 10.74
CA ASP A 45 4.97 -20.00 10.93
C ASP A 45 3.79 -20.01 9.94
N ALA A 46 3.23 -18.84 9.64
CA ALA A 46 2.16 -18.71 8.65
C ALA A 46 2.68 -18.94 7.22
N CYS A 47 3.92 -18.49 6.92
CA CYS A 47 4.58 -18.76 5.65
C CYS A 47 4.79 -20.26 5.44
N ASN A 48 5.40 -20.94 6.42
CA ASN A 48 5.75 -22.35 6.32
C ASN A 48 4.51 -23.26 6.31
N ARG A 49 3.53 -23.03 7.20
CA ARG A 49 2.33 -23.89 7.30
C ARG A 49 1.45 -23.87 6.06
N LYS A 50 1.48 -22.77 5.30
CA LYS A 50 0.60 -22.52 4.16
C LYS A 50 1.36 -22.47 2.83
N SER A 51 2.57 -23.01 2.80
CA SER A 51 3.35 -23.12 1.57
C SER A 51 3.16 -24.51 0.98
N ASN A 52 2.97 -24.57 -0.34
CA ASN A 52 3.01 -25.83 -1.06
C ASN A 52 4.42 -26.44 -1.10
N GLN A 53 5.46 -25.68 -0.73
CA GLN A 53 6.85 -26.13 -0.65
C GLN A 53 7.26 -26.60 0.76
N GLN A 54 6.33 -26.70 1.71
CA GLN A 54 6.65 -27.16 3.08
C GLN A 54 7.27 -28.56 3.15
N ASN A 55 7.12 -29.36 2.08
CA ASN A 55 7.74 -30.67 1.91
C ASN A 55 9.26 -30.61 1.63
N LEU A 56 9.79 -29.49 1.14
CA LEU A 56 11.21 -29.31 0.85
C LEU A 56 12.02 -28.98 2.11
N GLY A 57 11.39 -28.31 3.08
CA GLY A 57 12.00 -27.95 4.34
C GLY A 57 11.44 -26.66 4.90
N THR A 58 12.17 -26.07 5.85
CA THR A 58 11.78 -24.78 6.43
C THR A 58 12.18 -23.64 5.48
N ILE A 59 11.22 -22.82 5.08
CA ILE A 59 11.46 -21.54 4.42
C ILE A 59 12.04 -20.56 5.45
N HIS A 60 13.22 -20.03 5.15
CA HIS A 60 14.01 -19.22 6.07
C HIS A 60 13.82 -17.71 5.89
N CYS A 61 13.50 -17.25 4.68
CA CYS A 61 13.34 -15.85 4.34
C CYS A 61 12.32 -15.66 3.21
N SER A 62 12.06 -14.40 2.89
CA SER A 62 11.35 -13.97 1.70
C SER A 62 12.31 -13.20 0.78
N ASN A 63 11.81 -12.65 -0.32
CA ASN A 63 12.57 -11.80 -1.23
C ASN A 63 12.57 -10.32 -0.78
N LEU A 64 13.11 -9.44 -1.64
CA LEU A 64 13.23 -8.00 -1.41
C LEU A 64 11.88 -7.31 -1.18
N CYS A 65 10.83 -7.75 -1.87
CA CYS A 65 9.52 -7.09 -1.89
C CYS A 65 8.48 -7.78 -0.98
N THR A 66 8.85 -8.87 -0.31
CA THR A 66 8.08 -9.61 0.71
C THR A 66 6.90 -10.44 0.20
N GLU A 67 6.77 -10.63 -1.10
CA GLU A 67 5.71 -11.39 -1.76
C GLU A 67 6.09 -12.86 -2.01
N ILE A 68 7.38 -13.19 -2.05
CA ILE A 68 7.85 -14.56 -2.38
C ILE A 68 8.22 -15.35 -1.13
N MET A 69 7.74 -16.59 -1.03
CA MET A 69 7.96 -17.50 0.11
C MET A 69 8.44 -18.85 -0.40
N GLU A 70 9.64 -18.85 -0.96
CA GLU A 70 10.26 -20.03 -1.56
C GLU A 70 11.37 -20.61 -0.67
N TYR A 71 11.52 -21.93 -0.76
CA TYR A 71 12.56 -22.68 -0.09
C TYR A 71 13.93 -22.31 -0.66
N THR A 72 14.91 -22.24 0.23
CA THR A 72 16.32 -22.03 -0.11
C THR A 72 17.18 -22.92 0.78
N SER A 73 18.32 -23.35 0.25
CA SER A 73 19.31 -24.16 0.96
C SER A 73 20.72 -23.65 0.68
N THR A 74 21.76 -24.36 1.11
CA THR A 74 23.14 -24.05 0.73
C THR A 74 23.40 -24.26 -0.77
N ASP A 75 22.63 -25.15 -1.40
CA ASP A 75 22.81 -25.60 -2.78
C ASP A 75 21.64 -25.17 -3.68
N GLU A 76 20.65 -24.46 -3.13
CA GLU A 76 19.44 -24.00 -3.83
C GLU A 76 19.14 -22.54 -3.54
N VAL A 77 19.22 -21.73 -4.60
CA VAL A 77 18.80 -20.32 -4.64
C VAL A 77 17.45 -20.25 -5.36
N ALA A 78 16.47 -19.67 -4.68
CA ALA A 78 15.13 -19.44 -5.22
C ALA A 78 15.12 -18.28 -6.22
N VAL A 79 14.36 -18.41 -7.31
CA VAL A 79 14.21 -17.38 -8.35
C VAL A 79 12.75 -17.06 -8.57
N CYS A 80 12.45 -15.76 -8.60
CA CYS A 80 11.12 -15.27 -8.84
C CYS A 80 10.90 -14.91 -10.32
N ASN A 81 9.94 -15.58 -10.97
CA ASN A 81 9.42 -15.20 -12.29
C ASN A 81 8.08 -14.50 -12.14
N LEU A 82 8.00 -13.23 -12.54
CA LEU A 82 6.88 -12.34 -12.24
C LEU A 82 6.18 -11.84 -13.50
N ALA A 83 4.86 -11.69 -13.39
CA ALA A 83 4.04 -10.89 -14.28
C ALA A 83 2.85 -10.33 -13.49
N SER A 84 2.31 -9.20 -13.94
CA SER A 84 1.12 -8.56 -13.37
C SER A 84 -0.02 -8.49 -14.38
N ILE A 85 -1.27 -8.55 -13.88
CA ILE A 85 -2.48 -8.45 -14.69
C ILE A 85 -3.15 -7.11 -14.47
N ALA A 86 -3.36 -6.33 -15.54
CA ALA A 86 -4.10 -5.06 -15.51
C ALA A 86 -5.60 -5.26 -15.22
N LEU A 87 -5.97 -5.33 -13.93
CA LEU A 87 -7.33 -5.67 -13.48
C LEU A 87 -8.43 -4.72 -14.00
N ASN A 88 -8.09 -3.46 -14.30
CA ASN A 88 -9.02 -2.46 -14.82
C ASN A 88 -9.55 -2.80 -16.23
N MET A 89 -8.79 -3.56 -17.02
CA MET A 89 -9.16 -3.94 -18.40
C MET A 89 -10.33 -4.92 -18.47
N TYR A 90 -10.71 -5.51 -17.34
CA TYR A 90 -11.79 -6.51 -17.26
C TYR A 90 -13.12 -5.90 -16.78
N VAL A 91 -13.19 -4.58 -16.58
CA VAL A 91 -14.43 -3.87 -16.30
C VAL A 91 -15.17 -3.60 -17.61
N LYS A 92 -16.39 -4.10 -17.74
CA LYS A 92 -17.24 -3.91 -18.92
C LYS A 92 -17.95 -2.54 -18.88
N ALA A 93 -18.46 -2.11 -20.02
CA ALA A 93 -19.21 -0.85 -20.14
C ALA A 93 -20.47 -0.80 -19.26
N ASP A 94 -21.08 -1.95 -18.97
CA ASP A 94 -22.23 -2.10 -18.07
C ASP A 94 -21.83 -2.15 -16.57
N ARG A 95 -20.55 -1.87 -16.25
CA ARG A 95 -19.96 -1.91 -14.91
C ARG A 95 -19.94 -3.30 -14.26
N THR A 96 -20.10 -4.37 -15.04
CA THR A 96 -19.83 -5.73 -14.57
C THR A 96 -18.36 -6.11 -14.79
N TYR A 97 -17.90 -7.18 -14.15
CA TYR A 97 -16.51 -7.64 -14.22
C TYR A 97 -16.39 -8.95 -15.01
N ASP A 98 -15.47 -9.00 -15.98
CA ASP A 98 -15.26 -10.17 -16.84
C ASP A 98 -14.29 -11.20 -16.24
N PHE A 99 -14.79 -12.01 -15.31
CA PHE A 99 -14.00 -13.09 -14.69
C PHE A 99 -13.59 -14.18 -15.69
N HIS A 100 -14.37 -14.41 -16.75
CA HIS A 100 -14.04 -15.43 -17.74
C HIS A 100 -12.81 -15.00 -18.55
N ARG A 101 -12.80 -13.75 -19.02
CA ARG A 101 -11.65 -13.20 -19.75
C ARG A 101 -10.41 -13.11 -18.85
N LEU A 102 -10.58 -12.74 -17.58
CA LEU A 102 -9.49 -12.75 -16.60
C LEU A 102 -8.86 -14.14 -16.47
N PHE A 103 -9.68 -15.19 -16.36
CA PHE A 103 -9.22 -16.57 -16.27
C PHE A 103 -8.46 -17.02 -17.54
N GLU A 104 -8.97 -16.70 -18.72
CA GLU A 104 -8.29 -17.00 -20.00
C GLU A 104 -6.90 -16.36 -20.08
N VAL A 105 -6.81 -15.05 -19.78
CA VAL A 105 -5.54 -14.32 -19.83
C VAL A 105 -4.57 -14.86 -18.77
N THR A 106 -5.06 -15.16 -17.57
CA THR A 106 -4.26 -15.76 -16.50
C THR A 106 -3.59 -17.06 -16.97
N LYS A 107 -4.32 -17.95 -17.68
CA LYS A 107 -3.74 -19.18 -18.25
C LYS A 107 -2.60 -18.91 -19.23
N VAL A 108 -2.75 -17.91 -20.10
CA VAL A 108 -1.71 -17.54 -21.06
C VAL A 108 -0.45 -17.06 -20.32
N ILE A 109 -0.62 -16.27 -19.27
CA ILE A 109 0.52 -15.78 -18.50
C ILE A 109 1.23 -16.93 -17.76
N VAL A 110 0.49 -17.87 -17.16
CA VAL A 110 1.10 -19.09 -16.57
C VAL A 110 1.98 -19.80 -17.60
N GLN A 111 1.47 -20.01 -18.82
CA GLN A 111 2.22 -20.67 -19.89
C GLN A 111 3.46 -19.86 -20.31
N ASN A 112 3.36 -18.53 -20.34
CA ASN A 112 4.48 -17.67 -20.69
C ASN A 112 5.56 -17.69 -19.61
N LEU A 113 5.20 -17.56 -18.33
CA LEU A 113 6.14 -17.66 -17.22
C LEU A 113 6.82 -19.04 -17.18
N ASN A 114 6.09 -20.11 -17.47
CA ASN A 114 6.69 -21.44 -17.56
C ASN A 114 7.73 -21.57 -18.66
N LYS A 115 7.56 -20.86 -19.79
CA LYS A 115 8.60 -20.82 -20.85
C LYS A 115 9.81 -19.98 -20.43
N ILE A 116 9.60 -18.92 -19.64
CA ILE A 116 10.70 -18.08 -19.13
C ILE A 116 11.65 -18.89 -18.27
N ILE A 117 11.13 -19.83 -17.46
CA ILE A 117 11.98 -20.74 -16.66
C ILE A 117 13.06 -21.40 -17.52
N ASP A 118 12.68 -21.93 -18.68
CA ASP A 118 13.57 -22.68 -19.56
C ASP A 118 14.52 -21.80 -20.40
N ILE A 119 14.12 -20.55 -20.67
CA ILE A 119 14.84 -19.64 -21.58
C ILE A 119 15.78 -18.69 -20.84
N ASN A 120 15.50 -18.41 -19.57
CA ASN A 120 16.22 -17.41 -18.81
C ASN A 120 17.70 -17.75 -18.62
N TYR A 121 18.54 -16.72 -18.54
CA TYR A 121 19.96 -16.87 -18.21
C TYR A 121 20.16 -16.78 -16.70
N TYR A 122 20.82 -17.80 -16.16
CA TYR A 122 21.03 -17.98 -14.74
C TYR A 122 22.51 -17.73 -14.39
N PRO A 123 22.83 -16.74 -13.54
CA PRO A 123 24.21 -16.31 -13.33
C PRO A 123 25.06 -17.28 -12.49
N ILE A 124 24.44 -18.24 -11.80
CA ILE A 124 25.06 -19.28 -10.97
C ILE A 124 24.38 -20.63 -11.22
N PRO A 125 24.99 -21.79 -10.93
CA PRO A 125 24.40 -23.10 -11.21
C PRO A 125 23.34 -23.59 -10.19
N GLU A 126 23.26 -23.02 -8.99
CA GLU A 126 22.46 -23.52 -7.84
C GLU A 126 20.96 -23.14 -7.85
N PHE A 127 20.24 -23.22 -8.98
CA PHE A 127 18.84 -22.73 -9.05
C PHE A 127 17.74 -23.79 -8.98
N TYR A 128 16.65 -23.46 -8.28
CA TYR A 128 15.37 -24.20 -8.27
C TYR A 128 14.20 -23.25 -8.57
N PHE A 129 13.15 -23.73 -9.26
CA PHE A 129 12.18 -22.87 -9.96
C PHE A 129 10.74 -22.97 -9.44
N ILE A 130 10.03 -21.83 -9.41
CA ILE A 130 8.56 -21.75 -9.46
C ILE A 130 8.12 -20.41 -10.10
N ASN A 131 6.90 -20.37 -10.62
CA ASN A 131 6.28 -19.16 -11.17
C ASN A 131 5.40 -18.47 -10.13
N MET A 132 5.41 -17.14 -10.09
CA MET A 132 4.41 -16.38 -9.34
C MET A 132 3.67 -15.42 -10.27
N LEU A 133 2.36 -15.39 -10.12
CA LEU A 133 1.48 -14.42 -10.76
C LEU A 133 1.01 -13.43 -9.72
N ASP A 134 1.31 -12.15 -9.91
CA ASP A 134 0.78 -11.09 -9.07
C ASP A 134 -0.44 -10.43 -9.75
N PHE A 135 -1.42 -10.04 -8.95
CA PHE A 135 -2.59 -9.32 -9.40
C PHE A 135 -2.48 -7.89 -8.88
N GLU A 136 -1.77 -7.04 -9.63
CA GLU A 136 -1.73 -5.61 -9.33
C GLU A 136 -2.92 -4.90 -9.98
N PRO A 137 -3.67 -4.06 -9.25
CA PRO A 137 -4.42 -3.01 -9.90
C PRO A 137 -3.41 -2.04 -10.50
N LEU A 138 -2.99 -2.27 -11.75
CA LEU A 138 -2.17 -1.31 -12.49
C LEU A 138 -2.87 0.05 -12.45
N GLU A 139 -2.21 1.03 -11.84
CA GLU A 139 -2.51 2.42 -12.07
C GLU A 139 -2.08 2.76 -13.50
N PHE A 140 -3.08 2.99 -14.36
CA PHE A 140 -2.99 3.63 -15.69
C PHE A 140 -2.28 2.85 -16.81
N PRO A 141 -3.04 2.11 -17.66
CA PRO A 141 -2.62 1.88 -19.04
C PRO A 141 -2.70 3.14 -19.92
N ASP A 142 -3.35 4.21 -19.44
CA ASP A 142 -3.47 5.51 -20.13
C ASP A 142 -2.70 6.62 -19.42
N SER A 143 -1.55 6.29 -18.84
CA SER A 143 -0.60 7.32 -18.49
C SER A 143 -0.05 7.93 -19.78
N PRO A 144 -0.09 9.26 -19.96
CA PRO A 144 0.51 9.89 -21.14
C PRO A 144 2.04 9.67 -21.21
N TYR A 145 2.67 9.09 -20.17
CA TYR A 145 4.11 8.77 -20.16
C TYR A 145 4.54 7.85 -21.31
N ASP A 146 3.68 6.95 -21.82
CA ASP A 146 4.03 6.08 -22.96
C ASP A 146 4.03 6.78 -24.34
N LYS A 147 3.56 8.04 -24.42
CA LYS A 147 3.56 8.82 -25.68
C LYS A 147 4.68 9.87 -25.76
N PHE A 148 5.55 9.96 -24.76
CA PHE A 148 6.56 11.02 -24.67
C PHE A 148 7.97 10.63 -25.15
N GLU A 149 8.21 9.41 -25.66
CA GLU A 149 9.54 9.01 -26.15
C GLU A 149 10.03 9.81 -27.38
N ASN A 150 9.18 10.64 -28.01
CA ASN A 150 9.58 11.48 -29.15
C ASN A 150 9.21 12.98 -29.03
N CYS A 151 9.04 13.52 -27.82
CA CYS A 151 8.78 14.95 -27.67
C CYS A 151 10.07 15.75 -27.36
N PRO A 152 10.59 16.58 -28.29
CA PRO A 152 11.84 17.32 -28.10
C PRO A 152 11.66 18.61 -27.27
N PHE A 153 10.69 18.67 -26.37
CA PHE A 153 10.48 19.84 -25.52
C PHE A 153 10.94 19.58 -24.08
N HIS A 154 12.01 20.30 -23.73
CA HIS A 154 12.50 20.46 -22.37
C HIS A 154 11.37 21.05 -21.50
N PHE A 155 10.80 20.27 -20.57
CA PHE A 155 9.78 20.74 -19.64
C PHE A 155 10.41 21.12 -18.29
N PRO A 156 10.52 22.42 -17.93
CA PRO A 156 11.03 22.85 -16.64
C PRO A 156 9.94 22.93 -15.54
N PHE A 157 8.81 22.24 -15.68
CA PHE A 157 7.72 22.29 -14.70
C PHE A 157 7.29 20.89 -14.28
N ALA A 158 7.29 20.64 -12.96
CA ALA A 158 6.73 19.43 -12.38
C ALA A 158 5.28 19.25 -12.84
N LEU A 159 5.03 18.23 -13.66
CA LEU A 159 3.71 17.90 -14.17
C LEU A 159 2.83 17.47 -12.99
N LYS A 160 1.88 18.33 -12.59
CA LYS A 160 0.87 17.96 -11.59
C LYS A 160 -0.19 17.12 -12.29
N VAL A 161 -0.05 15.79 -12.21
CA VAL A 161 -1.04 14.86 -12.75
C VAL A 161 -2.15 14.67 -11.72
N LEU A 162 -3.38 14.95 -12.14
CA LEU A 162 -4.59 14.63 -11.38
C LEU A 162 -5.06 13.23 -11.76
N ASN A 163 -5.78 12.57 -10.85
CA ASN A 163 -6.41 11.29 -11.16
C ASN A 163 -7.39 11.50 -12.35
N PRO A 164 -7.16 10.85 -13.51
CA PRO A 164 -7.98 11.06 -14.71
C PRO A 164 -9.43 10.60 -14.53
N HIS A 165 -9.68 9.61 -13.67
CA HIS A 165 -11.05 9.17 -13.37
C HIS A 165 -11.81 10.24 -12.59
N LEU A 166 -11.19 10.80 -11.54
CA LEU A 166 -11.79 11.89 -10.78
C LEU A 166 -12.04 13.12 -11.65
N LEU A 167 -11.05 13.48 -12.49
CA LEU A 167 -11.19 14.59 -13.42
C LEU A 167 -12.36 14.39 -14.38
N LYS A 168 -12.50 13.19 -14.93
CA LYS A 168 -13.62 12.83 -15.81
C LYS A 168 -14.95 12.94 -15.07
N ASP A 169 -15.08 12.34 -13.89
CA ASP A 169 -16.32 12.35 -13.11
C ASP A 169 -16.73 13.77 -12.65
N LEU A 170 -15.76 14.62 -12.31
CA LEU A 170 -16.03 16.03 -11.99
C LEU A 170 -16.46 16.81 -13.24
N THR A 171 -15.82 16.56 -14.39
CA THR A 171 -16.15 17.22 -15.66
C THR A 171 -17.54 16.82 -16.16
N ASP A 172 -17.84 15.52 -16.14
CA ASP A 172 -19.13 14.96 -16.57
C ASP A 172 -20.30 15.49 -15.73
N ARG A 173 -20.04 15.88 -14.47
CA ARG A 173 -21.00 16.50 -13.55
C ARG A 173 -20.98 18.03 -13.56
N GLY A 174 -20.14 18.66 -14.38
CA GLY A 174 -20.01 20.12 -14.43
C GLY A 174 -19.41 20.76 -13.17
N LEU A 175 -18.72 19.97 -12.33
CA LEU A 175 -18.10 20.41 -11.07
C LEU A 175 -16.63 20.84 -11.26
N TRP A 176 -16.07 20.62 -12.45
CA TRP A 176 -14.67 20.94 -12.73
C TRP A 176 -14.45 22.44 -12.98
N SER A 177 -13.51 23.03 -12.24
CA SER A 177 -13.07 24.43 -12.39
C SER A 177 -11.60 24.59 -11.99
N GLU A 178 -10.96 25.71 -12.37
CA GLU A 178 -9.60 26.02 -11.88
C GLU A 178 -9.57 26.20 -10.36
N GLU A 179 -10.66 26.67 -9.76
CA GLU A 179 -10.81 26.76 -8.30
C GLU A 179 -10.83 25.35 -7.67
N MET A 180 -11.62 24.43 -8.21
CA MET A 180 -11.66 23.02 -7.76
C MET A 180 -10.26 22.38 -7.81
N LYS A 181 -9.50 22.64 -8.87
CA LYS A 181 -8.10 22.18 -8.99
C LYS A 181 -7.20 22.77 -7.92
N ASN A 182 -7.31 24.07 -7.63
CA ASN A 182 -6.52 24.72 -6.58
C ASN A 182 -6.87 24.16 -5.20
N GLN A 183 -8.16 23.92 -4.93
CA GLN A 183 -8.63 23.28 -3.70
C GLN A 183 -8.09 21.84 -3.57
N LEU A 184 -8.15 21.03 -4.62
CA LEU A 184 -7.56 19.68 -4.63
C LEU A 184 -6.06 19.72 -4.30
N ILE A 185 -5.32 20.68 -4.87
CA ILE A 185 -3.89 20.86 -4.56
C ILE A 185 -3.71 21.26 -3.08
N ALA A 186 -4.51 22.19 -2.57
CA ALA A 186 -4.46 22.62 -1.18
C ALA A 186 -4.72 21.46 -0.21
N HIS A 187 -5.69 20.61 -0.53
CA HIS A 187 -6.09 19.44 0.27
C HIS A 187 -5.27 18.16 0.00
N ASN A 188 -4.11 18.26 -0.66
CA ASN A 188 -3.24 17.11 -0.96
C ASN A 188 -3.94 15.98 -1.75
N GLY A 189 -4.85 16.33 -2.66
CA GLY A 189 -5.61 15.38 -3.47
C GLY A 189 -6.81 14.77 -2.77
N SER A 190 -7.11 15.15 -1.52
CA SER A 190 -8.33 14.72 -0.84
C SER A 190 -9.54 15.52 -1.31
N VAL A 191 -10.64 14.83 -1.57
CA VAL A 191 -11.95 15.43 -1.92
C VAL A 191 -12.87 15.59 -0.70
N GLN A 192 -12.48 15.09 0.49
CA GLN A 192 -13.39 14.98 1.63
C GLN A 192 -13.84 16.35 2.17
N ALA A 193 -12.96 17.35 2.12
CA ALA A 193 -13.22 18.69 2.62
C ALA A 193 -13.92 19.61 1.61
N LEU A 194 -14.18 19.15 0.38
CA LEU A 194 -14.73 19.96 -0.69
C LEU A 194 -16.27 19.95 -0.60
N GLU A 195 -16.87 21.11 -0.31
CA GLU A 195 -18.33 21.22 -0.13
C GLU A 195 -19.10 20.91 -1.42
N ASP A 196 -18.57 21.36 -2.56
CA ASP A 196 -19.20 21.20 -3.88
C ASP A 196 -19.18 19.74 -4.40
N VAL A 197 -18.44 18.83 -3.75
CA VAL A 197 -18.32 17.43 -4.20
C VAL A 197 -19.36 16.56 -3.49
N PRO A 198 -20.24 15.87 -4.25
CA PRO A 198 -21.22 14.93 -3.70
C PRO A 198 -20.60 13.78 -2.90
N ASP A 199 -21.36 13.26 -1.92
CA ASP A 199 -20.90 12.21 -1.01
C ASP A 199 -20.57 10.89 -1.71
N ASP A 200 -21.18 10.58 -2.85
CA ASP A 200 -20.85 9.37 -3.62
C ASP A 200 -19.43 9.46 -4.19
N LEU A 201 -19.02 10.62 -4.72
CA LEU A 201 -17.64 10.85 -5.18
C LEU A 201 -16.66 10.91 -4.01
N LYS A 202 -17.03 11.54 -2.88
CA LYS A 202 -16.20 11.54 -1.68
C LYS A 202 -15.93 10.12 -1.20
N ASN A 203 -16.95 9.25 -1.20
CA ASN A 203 -16.79 7.86 -0.81
C ASN A 203 -15.94 7.06 -1.81
N LEU A 204 -16.07 7.33 -3.12
CA LEU A 204 -15.32 6.65 -4.18
C LEU A 204 -13.84 7.03 -4.19
N TYR A 205 -13.53 8.31 -3.99
CA TYR A 205 -12.18 8.87 -4.10
C TYR A 205 -11.51 9.11 -2.74
N LYS A 206 -11.79 8.25 -1.76
CA LYS A 206 -11.03 8.25 -0.51
C LYS A 206 -9.56 7.94 -0.78
N THR A 207 -8.68 8.76 -0.23
CA THR A 207 -7.24 8.49 -0.30
C THR A 207 -6.87 7.36 0.65
N VAL A 208 -5.68 6.75 0.48
CA VAL A 208 -5.20 5.69 1.38
C VAL A 208 -5.12 6.13 2.85
N TRP A 209 -4.98 7.43 3.10
CA TRP A 209 -4.94 8.03 4.43
C TRP A 209 -6.32 8.14 5.10
N GLU A 210 -7.38 8.06 4.31
CA GLU A 210 -8.78 8.12 4.75
C GLU A 210 -9.39 6.72 4.87
N ILE A 211 -8.71 5.70 4.34
CA ILE A 211 -9.13 4.30 4.41
C ILE A 211 -8.57 3.65 5.67
N SER A 212 -9.44 2.93 6.38
CA SER A 212 -9.05 2.14 7.55
C SER A 212 -8.03 1.06 7.19
N GLN A 213 -6.85 1.13 7.80
CA GLN A 213 -5.81 0.10 7.60
C GLN A 213 -6.24 -1.28 8.10
N ARG A 214 -7.16 -1.35 9.07
CA ARG A 214 -7.78 -2.61 9.48
C ARG A 214 -8.56 -3.25 8.33
N THR A 215 -9.27 -2.45 7.54
CA THR A 215 -10.01 -2.94 6.36
C THR A 215 -9.03 -3.44 5.30
N ILE A 216 -7.95 -2.70 5.03
CA ILE A 216 -6.88 -3.12 4.11
C ILE A 216 -6.30 -4.48 4.53
N ILE A 217 -5.99 -4.65 5.81
CA ILE A 217 -5.47 -5.92 6.35
C ILE A 217 -6.50 -7.05 6.24
N SER A 218 -7.79 -6.75 6.41
CA SER A 218 -8.86 -7.75 6.26
C SER A 218 -8.97 -8.22 4.81
N MET A 219 -9.03 -7.27 3.87
CA MET A 219 -9.06 -7.57 2.43
C MET A 219 -7.80 -8.33 1.98
N ALA A 220 -6.64 -7.99 2.53
CA ALA A 220 -5.38 -8.69 2.31
C ALA A 220 -5.45 -10.15 2.80
N ALA A 221 -6.09 -10.40 3.94
CA ALA A 221 -6.29 -11.75 4.46
C ALA A 221 -7.28 -12.55 3.60
N ASP A 222 -8.38 -11.92 3.17
CA ASP A 222 -9.40 -12.55 2.33
C ASP A 222 -8.83 -13.01 0.99
N ARG A 223 -8.12 -12.12 0.27
CA ARG A 223 -7.44 -12.53 -0.98
C ARG A 223 -6.28 -13.48 -0.73
N GLY A 224 -5.63 -13.38 0.43
CA GLY A 224 -4.51 -14.23 0.83
C GLY A 224 -4.87 -15.72 0.94
N ALA A 225 -6.15 -16.07 1.03
CA ALA A 225 -6.61 -17.47 0.95
C ALA A 225 -6.42 -18.08 -0.44
N PHE A 226 -6.33 -17.25 -1.49
CA PHE A 226 -6.14 -17.67 -2.89
C PHE A 226 -4.72 -17.38 -3.40
N ILE A 227 -3.79 -17.01 -2.51
CA ILE A 227 -2.38 -16.72 -2.82
C ILE A 227 -1.50 -17.76 -2.13
N ASP A 228 -0.81 -18.56 -2.93
CA ASP A 228 0.10 -19.64 -2.50
C ASP A 228 1.42 -19.11 -1.93
N GLN A 229 1.89 -17.97 -2.40
CA GLN A 229 3.05 -17.22 -1.91
C GLN A 229 2.60 -16.17 -0.87
N SER A 230 2.93 -14.89 -1.03
CA SER A 230 2.52 -13.78 -0.16
C SER A 230 2.16 -12.53 -0.98
N GLN A 231 2.18 -11.35 -0.37
CA GLN A 231 1.80 -10.08 -0.99
C GLN A 231 2.60 -8.91 -0.40
N SER A 232 2.99 -7.97 -1.25
CA SER A 232 3.72 -6.73 -0.89
C SER A 232 2.80 -5.70 -0.23
N LEU A 233 2.46 -5.91 1.05
CA LEU A 233 1.46 -5.12 1.76
C LEU A 233 2.04 -3.87 2.43
N ASN A 234 1.96 -2.71 1.76
CA ASN A 234 2.28 -1.43 2.40
C ASN A 234 1.18 -1.00 3.37
N ILE A 235 1.59 -0.45 4.52
CA ILE A 235 0.69 0.09 5.54
C ILE A 235 0.88 1.59 5.64
N HIS A 236 -0.23 2.34 5.66
CA HIS A 236 -0.23 3.80 5.67
C HIS A 236 -0.82 4.32 6.97
N VAL A 237 0.01 4.96 7.80
CA VAL A 237 -0.43 5.55 9.08
C VAL A 237 0.11 6.97 9.15
N ALA A 238 -0.78 7.97 8.99
CA ALA A 238 -0.37 9.37 8.95
C ALA A 238 0.44 9.77 10.19
N GLU A 239 -0.08 9.46 11.37
CA GLU A 239 0.55 9.72 12.66
C GLU A 239 0.72 8.40 13.43
N PRO A 240 1.87 7.71 13.24
CA PRO A 240 2.15 6.47 13.92
C PRO A 240 2.37 6.71 15.42
N ASN A 241 1.89 5.77 16.23
CA ASN A 241 2.28 5.67 17.62
C ASN A 241 2.37 4.20 18.02
N TYR A 242 3.00 3.94 19.16
CA TYR A 242 3.24 2.59 19.62
C TYR A 242 1.96 1.73 19.71
N GLY A 243 0.87 2.30 20.22
CA GLY A 243 -0.41 1.60 20.35
C GLY A 243 -1.04 1.24 19.00
N LYS A 244 -1.07 2.19 18.06
CA LYS A 244 -1.60 2.00 16.71
C LYS A 244 -0.82 0.90 15.98
N LEU A 245 0.51 1.03 15.90
CA LEU A 245 1.36 0.07 15.20
C LEU A 245 1.31 -1.32 15.84
N THR A 246 1.33 -1.38 17.17
CA THR A 246 1.17 -2.64 17.90
C THR A 246 -0.16 -3.32 17.56
N SER A 247 -1.27 -2.58 17.67
CA SER A 247 -2.60 -3.14 17.38
C SER A 247 -2.73 -3.65 15.94
N MET A 248 -2.12 -2.93 14.99
CA MET A 248 -2.12 -3.24 13.56
C MET A 248 -1.32 -4.52 13.26
N HIS A 249 -0.10 -4.63 13.77
CA HIS A 249 0.72 -5.85 13.61
C HIS A 249 0.07 -7.07 14.24
N PHE A 250 -0.47 -6.93 15.45
CA PHE A 250 -1.17 -8.05 16.09
C PHE A 250 -2.44 -8.45 15.34
N TYR A 251 -3.12 -7.49 14.71
CA TYR A 251 -4.29 -7.79 13.90
C TYR A 251 -3.89 -8.59 12.65
N GLY A 252 -2.91 -8.13 11.87
CA GLY A 252 -2.41 -8.85 10.70
C GLY A 252 -1.89 -10.26 11.03
N TRP A 253 -1.17 -10.41 12.15
CA TRP A 253 -0.74 -11.71 12.64
C TRP A 253 -1.91 -12.64 12.98
N LYS A 254 -2.92 -12.15 13.70
CA LYS A 254 -4.11 -12.95 14.09
C LYS A 254 -4.97 -13.34 12.90
N GLN A 255 -5.03 -12.50 11.87
CA GLN A 255 -5.68 -12.82 10.60
C GLN A 255 -4.90 -13.89 9.79
N GLY A 256 -3.71 -14.27 10.25
CA GLY A 256 -2.91 -15.32 9.62
C GLY A 256 -2.23 -14.87 8.33
N LEU A 257 -1.92 -13.57 8.18
CA LEU A 257 -1.11 -13.10 7.05
C LEU A 257 0.25 -13.79 7.03
N LYS A 258 0.87 -13.87 5.84
CA LYS A 258 2.27 -14.29 5.68
C LYS A 258 3.19 -13.06 5.81
N THR A 259 2.90 -12.01 5.04
CA THR A 259 3.48 -10.68 5.18
C THR A 259 2.49 -9.76 5.89
N GLY A 260 2.83 -9.31 7.09
CA GLY A 260 2.03 -8.35 7.87
C GLY A 260 2.27 -6.90 7.46
N MET A 261 3.49 -6.57 7.02
CA MET A 261 3.85 -5.24 6.55
C MET A 261 5.09 -5.30 5.66
N TYR A 262 5.02 -4.67 4.48
CA TYR A 262 6.18 -4.31 3.66
C TYR A 262 6.75 -3.00 4.20
N TYR A 263 6.41 -1.84 3.63
CA TYR A 263 6.75 -0.55 4.23
C TYR A 263 5.65 0.03 5.11
N LEU A 264 6.06 0.68 6.19
CA LEU A 264 5.25 1.69 6.86
C LEU A 264 5.43 3.04 6.15
N ARG A 265 4.33 3.63 5.71
CA ARG A 265 4.28 4.98 5.12
C ARG A 265 3.61 5.93 6.11
N THR A 266 4.25 7.05 6.38
CA THR A 266 3.77 8.08 7.33
C THR A 266 3.63 9.43 6.64
N LYS A 267 2.90 10.36 7.25
CA LYS A 267 2.89 11.76 6.79
C LYS A 267 3.91 12.56 7.61
N PRO A 268 4.68 13.46 6.99
CA PRO A 268 5.49 14.42 7.74
C PRO A 268 4.59 15.26 8.65
N ALA A 269 5.06 15.58 9.85
CA ALA A 269 4.32 16.43 10.80
C ALA A 269 4.14 17.87 10.29
N ALA A 270 5.03 18.34 9.41
CA ALA A 270 4.94 19.65 8.78
C ALA A 270 4.54 19.51 7.32
N ASN A 271 3.39 20.08 6.94
CA ASN A 271 3.04 20.24 5.53
C ASN A 271 3.86 21.40 4.96
N PRO A 272 4.64 21.20 3.87
CA PRO A 272 5.31 22.30 3.21
C PRO A 272 4.27 23.31 2.70
N ILE A 273 4.50 24.60 2.95
CA ILE A 273 3.65 25.68 2.48
C ILE A 273 3.55 25.57 0.96
N LYS A 274 2.36 25.26 0.46
CA LYS A 274 2.11 25.14 -0.97
C LYS A 274 1.92 26.53 -1.55
N PHE A 275 2.82 26.93 -2.43
CA PHE A 275 2.63 28.12 -3.26
C PHE A 275 1.59 27.77 -4.34
N THR A 276 0.31 27.95 -4.04
CA THR A 276 -0.73 28.07 -5.05
C THR A 276 -0.76 29.53 -5.53
N LEU A 277 -0.85 29.71 -6.85
CA LEU A 277 -1.15 31.00 -7.46
C LEU A 277 -2.55 31.40 -6.93
N GLN A 278 -2.73 32.65 -6.52
CA GLN A 278 -3.89 33.18 -5.74
C GLN A 278 -3.78 32.99 -4.21
N LYS A 279 -2.73 33.57 -3.62
CA LYS A 279 -2.68 33.80 -2.16
C LYS A 279 -3.69 34.85 -1.68
N GLU A 280 -4.13 35.75 -2.55
CA GLU A 280 -4.91 36.93 -2.17
C GLU A 280 -6.38 36.56 -1.86
N GLU A 281 -7.01 35.72 -2.67
CA GLU A 281 -8.43 35.35 -2.50
C GLU A 281 -8.67 34.40 -1.31
N LEU A 282 -7.75 33.46 -1.05
CA LEU A 282 -7.82 32.55 0.11
C LEU A 282 -7.52 33.26 1.44
N GLN A 283 -6.65 34.27 1.44
CA GLN A 283 -6.37 35.08 2.62
C GLN A 283 -7.53 36.03 2.96
N GLU A 284 -8.25 36.53 1.95
CA GLU A 284 -9.44 37.35 2.16
C GLU A 284 -10.60 36.53 2.75
N LYS A 285 -10.85 35.29 2.27
CA LYS A 285 -11.86 34.41 2.88
C LYS A 285 -11.52 34.03 4.32
N GLN A 286 -10.26 33.67 4.60
CA GLN A 286 -9.82 33.35 5.96
C GLN A 286 -9.87 34.58 6.90
N ARG A 287 -9.60 35.79 6.39
CA ARG A 287 -9.80 37.03 7.15
C ARG A 287 -11.27 37.34 7.37
N ALA A 288 -12.13 37.12 6.37
CA ALA A 288 -13.57 37.35 6.50
C ALA A 288 -14.20 36.44 7.56
N ASP A 289 -13.83 35.16 7.60
CA ASP A 289 -14.30 34.21 8.62
C ASP A 289 -13.77 34.55 10.03
N MET A 290 -12.54 35.04 10.11
CA MET A 290 -11.93 35.50 11.37
C MET A 290 -12.55 36.82 11.87
N VAL A 291 -12.96 37.72 10.97
CA VAL A 291 -13.64 38.98 11.32
C VAL A 291 -15.10 38.72 11.71
N CYS A 292 -15.80 37.83 11.00
CA CYS A 292 -17.18 37.46 11.33
C CYS A 292 -17.29 36.79 12.72
N SER A 293 -16.28 36.02 13.12
CA SER A 293 -16.20 35.41 14.46
C SER A 293 -15.82 36.40 15.58
N LEU A 294 -15.19 37.53 15.25
CA LEU A 294 -14.90 38.61 16.21
C LEU A 294 -16.11 39.54 16.44
N GLU A 295 -16.93 39.75 15.41
CA GLU A 295 -18.09 40.63 15.46
C GLU A 295 -19.34 39.98 16.09
N ASN A 296 -19.44 38.64 16.09
CA ASN A 296 -20.57 37.88 16.67
C ASN A 296 -20.24 37.18 17.99
N ARG A 297 -19.62 37.90 18.93
CA ARG A 297 -19.21 37.35 20.23
C ARG A 297 -20.38 36.96 21.14
N GLU A 298 -21.61 37.39 20.83
CA GLU A 298 -22.83 37.12 21.63
C GLU A 298 -23.68 35.93 21.15
N ALA A 299 -23.39 35.31 20.00
CA ALA A 299 -24.13 34.14 19.53
C ALA A 299 -23.59 32.79 20.07
N CYS A 300 -22.42 32.79 20.71
CA CYS A 300 -21.73 31.58 21.21
C CYS A 300 -21.79 31.46 22.75
N ALA A 301 -22.89 31.89 23.36
CA ALA A 301 -23.14 31.76 24.80
C ALA A 301 -24.44 31.00 25.15
N SER A 302 -25.07 30.32 24.19
CA SER A 302 -26.23 29.46 24.46
C SER A 302 -26.06 28.09 23.81
N CYS A 303 -25.34 27.19 24.49
CA CYS A 303 -25.55 25.74 24.48
C CYS A 303 -24.53 25.08 25.43
N SER A 304 -24.58 25.48 26.70
CA SER A 304 -23.97 24.74 27.80
C SER A 304 -24.76 25.03 29.09
N ALA A 305 -25.92 24.38 29.17
CA ALA A 305 -26.62 24.01 30.39
C ALA A 305 -27.32 22.66 30.14
#